data_AF-T0NAK2-F1
#
_entry.id   AF-T0NAK2-F1
#
_cell.length_a   1.000
_cell.length_b   1.000
_cell.length_c   1.000
_cell.angle_alpha   90.00
_cell.angle_beta   90.00
_cell.angle_gamma   90.00
#
_symmetry.space_group_name_H-M   'P 1'
#
loop_
_entity.id
_entity.type
_entity.pdbx_description
1 polymer ?
#
loop_
_entity_poly.entity_id
_entity_poly.type
_entity_poly.pdbx_seq_one_letter_code
_entity_poly.pdbx_strand_id
1 'polypeptide(L)'
;MKISAGNNSRYILVQFKIRHEGCWSNSLAETGSIAHTIIIKPFKDRNYVFGAIEVQSEFLKGFRLFYNGFRHSGSIREVMQLDAVDSRRKLYRIIFREKYEDMVSTVMYEHSSLFQSDFIDGTGEEIVAILPQDDVHDARRELENLGELSYFKVRDVNIDDFVSTNLDLTPQERHALHWAHSSGYYEVPRQVHLEDVAAKVGLSKSALAEALRKAESKVITKWESEHMFLHGLFSK
;
A
#
# COMPACT_ATOMS: atom_id res chain seq x y z
N MET A 1 29.28 23.37 4.02
CA MET A 1 29.16 22.20 3.13
C MET A 1 27.94 22.42 2.25
N LYS A 2 28.11 22.82 0.98
CA LYS A 2 27.00 22.92 0.03
C LYS A 2 26.77 21.51 -0.53
N ILE A 3 25.77 20.82 -0.01
CA ILE A 3 25.27 19.61 -0.66
C ILE A 3 24.42 20.10 -1.82
N SER A 4 24.97 20.05 -3.03
CA SER A 4 24.18 20.22 -4.24
C SER A 4 23.27 19.01 -4.36
N ALA A 5 21.99 19.18 -4.09
CA ALA A 5 20.97 18.21 -4.49
C ALA A 5 20.95 18.20 -6.02
N GLY A 6 21.65 17.23 -6.62
CA GLY A 6 21.45 16.92 -8.01
C GLY A 6 20.01 16.47 -8.19
N ASN A 7 19.24 17.24 -8.95
CA ASN A 7 17.90 16.90 -9.37
C ASN A 7 17.98 15.75 -10.37
N ASN A 8 18.05 14.51 -9.88
CA ASN A 8 18.03 13.31 -10.69
C ASN A 8 17.32 12.23 -9.86
N SER A 9 16.00 12.12 -10.00
CA SER A 9 15.24 11.08 -9.32
C SER A 9 15.77 9.70 -9.74
N ARG A 10 16.60 9.08 -8.88
CA ARG A 10 17.17 7.74 -9.10
C ARG A 10 16.16 6.61 -8.95
N TYR A 11 14.90 6.93 -8.71
CA TYR A 11 13.84 5.99 -8.41
C TYR A 11 12.64 6.22 -9.30
N ILE A 12 12.04 5.11 -9.70
CA ILE A 12 11.01 5.05 -10.72
C ILE A 12 9.87 4.21 -10.17
N LEU A 13 8.63 4.68 -10.39
CA LEU A 13 7.45 3.89 -10.11
C LEU A 13 7.18 2.97 -11.30
N VAL A 14 7.09 1.69 -10.99
CA VAL A 14 6.65 0.66 -11.92
C VAL A 14 5.27 0.18 -11.51
N GLN A 15 4.39 0.01 -12.48
CA GLN A 15 3.07 -0.60 -12.29
C GLN A 15 2.93 -1.69 -13.33
N PHE A 16 2.64 -2.92 -12.89
CA PHE A 16 2.50 -4.05 -13.79
C PHE A 16 1.44 -5.02 -13.30
N LYS A 17 0.89 -5.79 -14.23
CA LYS A 17 0.01 -6.92 -13.91
C LYS A 17 0.62 -8.19 -14.48
N ILE A 18 0.81 -9.19 -13.63
CA ILE A 18 1.47 -10.45 -13.95
C ILE A 18 0.59 -11.64 -13.58
N ARG A 19 0.70 -12.69 -14.38
CA ARG A 19 0.17 -14.02 -14.05
C ARG A 19 1.27 -15.06 -14.22
N HIS A 20 1.46 -15.90 -13.21
CA HIS A 20 2.42 -17.00 -13.28
C HIS A 20 1.90 -18.24 -12.57
N GLU A 21 2.20 -19.42 -13.12
CA GLU A 21 1.70 -20.72 -12.66
C GLU A 21 2.18 -21.08 -11.24
N GLY A 22 3.37 -20.61 -10.86
CA GLY A 22 4.00 -20.91 -9.57
C GLY A 22 3.43 -20.17 -8.36
N CYS A 23 2.43 -19.30 -8.54
CA CYS A 23 1.88 -18.46 -7.48
C CYS A 23 0.63 -19.06 -6.82
N TRP A 24 0.44 -18.77 -5.54
CA TRP A 24 -0.85 -19.03 -4.88
C TRP A 24 -1.98 -18.14 -5.42
N SER A 25 -1.68 -17.00 -6.05
CA SER A 25 -2.67 -16.03 -6.54
C SER A 25 -3.70 -16.65 -7.49
N ASN A 26 -3.30 -17.67 -8.25
CA ASN A 26 -4.20 -18.42 -9.14
C ASN A 26 -5.38 -19.08 -8.39
N SER A 27 -5.25 -19.31 -7.08
CA SER A 27 -6.34 -19.85 -6.26
C SER A 27 -7.53 -18.89 -6.08
N LEU A 28 -7.40 -17.62 -6.46
CA LEU A 28 -8.49 -16.64 -6.45
C LEU A 28 -9.40 -16.76 -7.67
N ALA A 29 -8.93 -17.37 -8.76
CA ALA A 29 -9.69 -17.52 -9.99
C ALA A 29 -11.05 -18.18 -9.75
N GLU A 30 -12.11 -17.60 -10.32
CA GLU A 30 -13.50 -18.09 -10.23
C GLU A 30 -14.08 -18.22 -8.81
N THR A 31 -13.43 -17.62 -7.80
CA THR A 31 -13.90 -17.70 -6.42
C THR A 31 -14.77 -16.52 -5.99
N GLY A 32 -14.82 -15.43 -6.77
CA GLY A 32 -15.42 -14.17 -6.33
C GLY A 32 -14.70 -13.56 -5.13
N SER A 33 -13.40 -13.84 -5.00
CA SER A 33 -12.55 -13.29 -3.94
C SER A 33 -11.42 -12.46 -4.53
N ILE A 34 -11.03 -11.43 -3.78
CA ILE A 34 -9.90 -10.56 -4.06
C ILE A 34 -9.00 -10.55 -2.83
N ALA A 35 -7.71 -10.36 -3.03
CA ALA A 35 -6.75 -10.25 -1.94
C ALA A 35 -5.90 -8.98 -2.09
N HIS A 36 -5.42 -8.46 -0.97
CA HIS A 36 -4.37 -7.46 -0.94
C HIS A 36 -3.29 -7.88 0.04
N THR A 37 -2.04 -7.58 -0.31
CA THR A 37 -0.89 -7.82 0.58
C THR A 37 -0.81 -6.71 1.63
N ILE A 38 -0.80 -7.10 2.91
CA ILE A 38 -0.59 -6.20 4.05
C ILE A 38 0.91 -6.11 4.37
N ILE A 39 1.57 -7.28 4.39
CA ILE A 39 2.99 -7.39 4.71
C ILE A 39 3.58 -8.49 3.83
N ILE A 40 4.76 -8.21 3.30
CA ILE A 40 5.58 -9.19 2.60
C ILE A 40 7.03 -8.99 3.02
N LYS A 41 7.68 -10.07 3.47
CA LYS A 41 9.05 -10.03 3.99
C LYS A 41 9.83 -11.26 3.50
N PRO A 42 10.64 -11.10 2.45
CA PRO A 42 11.53 -12.16 2.00
C PRO A 42 12.64 -12.41 3.04
N PHE A 43 12.91 -13.68 3.32
CA PHE A 43 14.00 -14.14 4.19
C PHE A 43 14.91 -15.10 3.41
N LYS A 44 15.86 -14.55 2.66
CA LYS A 44 16.77 -15.30 1.78
C LYS A 44 17.51 -16.42 2.51
N ASP A 45 18.15 -16.12 3.64
CA ASP A 45 18.93 -17.11 4.42
C ASP A 45 18.07 -18.26 4.97
N ARG A 46 16.77 -18.01 5.18
CA ARG A 46 15.82 -19.02 5.66
C ARG A 46 15.00 -19.63 4.53
N ASN A 47 15.27 -19.21 3.30
CA ASN A 47 14.64 -19.65 2.07
C ASN A 47 13.10 -19.59 2.15
N TYR A 48 12.49 -18.52 2.68
CA TYR A 48 11.02 -18.35 2.64
C TYR A 48 10.63 -16.88 2.53
N VAL A 49 9.40 -16.60 2.10
CA VAL A 49 8.77 -15.28 2.23
C VAL A 49 7.68 -15.34 3.29
N PHE A 50 7.70 -14.41 4.23
CA PHE A 50 6.62 -14.21 5.19
C PHE A 50 5.58 -13.29 4.57
N GLY A 51 4.34 -13.74 4.48
CA GLY A 51 3.22 -12.98 3.93
C GLY A 51 2.12 -12.78 4.96
N ALA A 52 1.48 -11.62 4.91
CA ALA A 52 0.17 -11.38 5.50
C ALA A 52 -0.72 -10.73 4.43
N ILE A 53 -1.85 -11.37 4.14
CA ILE A 53 -2.83 -10.89 3.16
C ILE A 53 -4.19 -10.72 3.83
N GLU A 54 -4.97 -9.80 3.30
CA GLU A 54 -6.39 -9.68 3.59
C GLU A 54 -7.19 -10.06 2.34
N VAL A 55 -8.19 -10.92 2.52
CA VAL A 55 -8.98 -11.51 1.47
C VAL A 55 -10.43 -11.13 1.70
N GLN A 56 -11.00 -10.39 0.75
CA GLN A 56 -12.41 -10.09 0.71
C GLN A 56 -13.09 -11.01 -0.29
N SER A 57 -14.23 -11.58 0.09
CA SER A 57 -14.98 -12.49 -0.76
C SER A 57 -16.45 -12.09 -0.86
N GLU A 58 -17.03 -12.18 -2.05
CA GLU A 58 -18.46 -11.93 -2.26
C GLU A 58 -19.34 -12.90 -1.46
N PHE A 59 -18.90 -14.16 -1.37
CA PHE A 59 -19.64 -15.24 -0.73
C PHE A 59 -18.73 -16.16 0.07
N LEU A 60 -19.22 -16.67 1.22
CA LEU A 60 -18.44 -17.55 2.10
C LEU A 60 -17.92 -18.82 1.39
N LYS A 61 -18.69 -19.34 0.43
CA LYS A 61 -18.26 -20.49 -0.40
C LYS A 61 -17.03 -20.13 -1.25
N GLY A 62 -16.93 -18.89 -1.72
CA GLY A 62 -15.85 -18.37 -2.55
C GLY A 62 -14.55 -18.34 -1.76
N PHE A 63 -14.61 -17.70 -0.58
CA PHE A 63 -13.50 -17.72 0.36
C PHE A 63 -13.04 -19.14 0.70
N ARG A 64 -13.97 -20.09 0.93
CA ARG A 64 -13.60 -21.49 1.21
C ARG A 64 -12.91 -22.18 0.03
N LEU A 65 -13.36 -21.94 -1.19
CA LEU A 65 -12.72 -22.46 -2.40
C LEU A 65 -11.32 -21.89 -2.57
N PHE A 66 -11.19 -20.56 -2.45
CA PHE A 66 -9.90 -19.86 -2.46
C PHE A 66 -8.97 -20.43 -1.39
N TYR A 67 -9.39 -20.47 -0.13
CA TYR A 67 -8.54 -20.88 0.98
C TYR A 67 -8.07 -22.33 0.82
N ASN A 68 -8.92 -23.20 0.28
CA ASN A 68 -8.54 -24.56 -0.04
C ASN A 68 -7.48 -24.60 -1.16
N GLY A 69 -7.65 -23.85 -2.24
CA GLY A 69 -6.65 -23.76 -3.31
C GLY A 69 -5.33 -23.15 -2.82
N PHE A 70 -5.41 -22.04 -2.09
CA PHE A 70 -4.28 -21.32 -1.50
C PHE A 70 -3.37 -22.25 -0.70
N ARG A 71 -3.94 -23.01 0.25
CA ARG A 71 -3.19 -23.94 1.11
C ARG A 71 -2.49 -25.08 0.37
N HIS A 72 -2.96 -25.41 -0.84
CA HIS A 72 -2.44 -26.54 -1.63
C HIS A 72 -1.72 -26.10 -2.91
N SER A 73 -1.47 -24.79 -3.09
CA SER A 73 -0.90 -24.21 -4.31
C SER A 73 0.58 -24.54 -4.58
N GLY A 74 1.21 -25.40 -3.78
CA GLY A 74 2.62 -25.78 -3.91
C GLY A 74 3.63 -24.69 -3.53
N SER A 75 3.20 -23.43 -3.56
CA SER A 75 3.98 -22.26 -3.16
C SER A 75 3.88 -21.97 -1.66
N ILE A 76 2.72 -22.23 -1.06
CA ILE A 76 2.50 -22.08 0.38
C ILE A 76 3.16 -23.23 1.15
N ARG A 77 4.03 -22.87 2.11
CA ARG A 77 4.68 -23.82 3.02
C ARG A 77 3.89 -24.04 4.29
N GLU A 78 3.35 -22.96 4.84
CA GLU A 78 2.70 -22.97 6.15
C GLU A 78 1.69 -21.82 6.22
N VAL A 79 0.48 -22.12 6.69
CA VAL A 79 -0.47 -21.09 7.15
C VAL A 79 -0.36 -21.01 8.66
N MET A 80 0.15 -19.88 9.15
CA MET A 80 0.36 -19.64 10.57
C MET A 80 -0.93 -19.18 11.26
N GLN A 81 -1.73 -18.36 10.58
CA GLN A 81 -2.95 -17.79 11.15
C GLN A 81 -4.00 -17.52 10.08
N LEU A 82 -5.27 -17.69 10.45
CA LEU A 82 -6.44 -17.27 9.70
C LEU A 82 -7.43 -16.62 10.68
N ASP A 83 -7.75 -15.35 10.44
CA ASP A 83 -8.73 -14.58 11.22
C ASP A 83 -9.89 -14.13 10.33
N ALA A 84 -11.10 -14.05 10.89
CA ALA A 84 -12.20 -13.30 10.29
C ALA A 84 -12.20 -11.87 10.86
N VAL A 85 -11.60 -10.94 10.12
CA VAL A 85 -11.45 -9.52 10.51
C VAL A 85 -12.82 -8.85 10.60
N ASP A 86 -13.65 -9.07 9.59
CA ASP A 86 -15.06 -8.66 9.59
C ASP A 86 -15.90 -9.74 8.89
N SER A 87 -16.58 -10.56 9.70
CA SER A 87 -17.43 -11.64 9.19
C SER A 87 -18.64 -11.14 8.40
N ARG A 88 -19.14 -9.92 8.67
CA ARG A 88 -20.28 -9.35 7.93
C ARG A 88 -19.87 -8.94 6.53
N ARG A 89 -18.64 -8.41 6.42
CA ARG A 89 -18.02 -8.03 5.13
C ARG A 89 -17.26 -9.18 4.46
N LYS A 90 -17.21 -10.36 5.08
CA LYS A 90 -16.47 -11.55 4.62
C LYS A 90 -15.01 -11.21 4.32
N LEU A 91 -14.41 -10.44 5.23
CA LEU A 91 -13.02 -10.04 5.22
C LEU A 91 -12.24 -10.97 6.16
N TYR A 92 -11.23 -11.61 5.61
CA TYR A 92 -10.37 -12.56 6.32
C TYR A 92 -8.92 -12.13 6.21
N ARG A 93 -8.13 -12.39 7.24
CA ARG A 93 -6.68 -12.17 7.22
C ARG A 93 -5.96 -13.49 7.33
N ILE A 94 -4.96 -13.69 6.49
CA ILE A 94 -4.13 -14.89 6.47
C ILE A 94 -2.68 -14.50 6.68
N ILE A 95 -2.02 -15.13 7.64
CA ILE A 95 -0.58 -15.01 7.87
C ILE A 95 0.05 -16.34 7.50
N PHE A 96 1.08 -16.31 6.65
CA PHE A 96 1.63 -17.50 6.04
C PHE A 96 3.13 -17.37 5.74
N ARG A 97 3.72 -18.50 5.38
CA ARG A 97 5.03 -18.60 4.75
C ARG A 97 4.89 -19.28 3.41
N GLU A 98 5.51 -18.70 2.40
CA GLU A 98 5.63 -19.27 1.06
C GLU A 98 7.09 -19.52 0.70
N LYS A 99 7.33 -20.25 -0.39
CA LYS A 99 8.69 -20.46 -0.91
C LYS A 99 9.33 -19.12 -1.31
N TYR A 100 10.66 -19.06 -1.29
CA TYR A 100 11.40 -17.88 -1.70
C TYR A 100 11.52 -17.78 -3.23
N GLU A 101 11.75 -18.91 -3.88
CA GLU A 101 11.98 -19.00 -5.32
C GLU A 101 10.68 -18.79 -6.12
N ASP A 102 10.83 -18.22 -7.33
CA ASP A 102 9.73 -17.96 -8.28
C ASP A 102 8.60 -17.09 -7.72
N MET A 103 8.93 -16.08 -6.93
CA MET A 103 7.97 -15.12 -6.38
C MET A 103 8.25 -13.71 -6.88
N VAL A 104 7.19 -12.98 -7.24
CA VAL A 104 7.28 -11.55 -7.59
C VAL A 104 7.91 -10.75 -6.45
N SER A 105 7.51 -11.04 -5.21
CA SER A 105 8.06 -10.39 -4.01
C SER A 105 9.57 -10.59 -3.84
N THR A 106 10.11 -11.72 -4.30
CA THR A 106 11.55 -11.99 -4.30
C THR A 106 12.25 -11.17 -5.37
N VAL A 107 11.71 -11.09 -6.59
CA VAL A 107 12.26 -10.21 -7.65
C VAL A 107 12.28 -8.76 -7.17
N MET A 108 11.18 -8.26 -6.60
CA MET A 108 11.12 -6.89 -6.08
C MET A 108 12.16 -6.64 -4.98
N TYR A 109 12.38 -7.62 -4.09
CA TYR A 109 13.38 -7.54 -3.04
C TYR A 109 14.82 -7.54 -3.57
N GLU A 110 15.13 -8.39 -4.55
CA GLU A 110 16.48 -8.47 -5.14
C GLU A 110 16.86 -7.22 -5.93
N HIS A 111 15.86 -6.52 -6.49
CA HIS A 111 16.00 -5.23 -7.19
C HIS A 111 15.73 -4.02 -6.29
N SER A 112 15.98 -4.16 -4.98
CA SER A 112 15.99 -3.08 -3.99
C SER A 112 14.73 -2.20 -3.97
N SER A 113 13.56 -2.82 -4.17
CA SER A 113 12.28 -2.12 -4.07
C SER A 113 12.12 -1.44 -2.71
N LEU A 114 11.86 -0.14 -2.72
CA LEU A 114 11.62 0.64 -1.51
C LEU A 114 10.18 0.52 -1.00
N PHE A 115 9.28 0.22 -1.93
CA PHE A 115 7.86 0.15 -1.67
C PHE A 115 7.27 -0.86 -2.65
N GLN A 116 6.41 -1.73 -2.16
CA GLN A 116 5.53 -2.53 -3.00
C GLN A 116 4.14 -2.61 -2.38
N SER A 117 3.14 -2.63 -3.25
CA SER A 117 1.80 -3.08 -2.90
C SER A 117 1.29 -3.99 -3.99
N ASP A 118 0.58 -5.04 -3.56
CA ASP A 118 0.10 -6.09 -4.43
C ASP A 118 -1.42 -6.20 -4.24
N PHE A 119 -2.13 -6.06 -5.35
CA PHE A 119 -3.55 -6.29 -5.44
C PHE A 119 -3.79 -7.52 -6.31
N ILE A 120 -4.55 -8.49 -5.80
CA ILE A 120 -4.71 -9.79 -6.45
C ILE A 120 -6.20 -10.07 -6.70
N ASP A 121 -6.53 -10.33 -7.96
CA ASP A 121 -7.84 -10.80 -8.39
C ASP A 121 -7.73 -12.11 -9.18
N GLY A 122 -8.87 -12.62 -9.66
CA GLY A 122 -8.90 -13.86 -10.45
C GLY A 122 -8.22 -13.78 -11.82
N THR A 123 -7.67 -12.64 -12.23
CA THR A 123 -7.01 -12.44 -13.53
C THR A 123 -5.50 -12.25 -13.42
N GLY A 124 -4.99 -11.94 -12.23
CA GLY A 124 -3.55 -11.84 -11.96
C GLY A 124 -3.23 -10.98 -10.75
N GLU A 125 -1.94 -10.82 -10.52
CA GLU A 125 -1.36 -9.95 -9.49
C GLU A 125 -1.04 -8.60 -10.12
N GLU A 126 -1.63 -7.52 -9.63
CA GLU A 126 -1.30 -6.15 -9.99
C GLU A 126 -0.42 -5.53 -8.91
N ILE A 127 0.80 -5.15 -9.30
CA ILE A 127 1.83 -4.65 -8.39
C ILE A 127 2.14 -3.22 -8.76
N VAL A 128 2.30 -2.39 -7.73
CA VAL A 128 2.99 -1.11 -7.84
C VAL A 128 4.22 -1.13 -6.95
N ALA A 129 5.38 -0.84 -7.53
CA ALA A 129 6.63 -0.80 -6.82
C ALA A 129 7.46 0.44 -7.15
N ILE A 130 8.35 0.83 -6.25
CA ILE A 130 9.35 1.90 -6.46
C ILE A 130 10.72 1.26 -6.49
N LEU A 131 11.35 1.29 -7.66
CA LEU A 131 12.64 0.65 -7.93
C LEU A 131 13.71 1.70 -8.25
N PRO A 132 15.00 1.41 -8.00
CA PRO A 132 16.09 2.15 -8.61
C PRO A 132 15.96 2.14 -10.13
N GLN A 133 16.22 3.27 -10.79
CA GLN A 133 16.08 3.40 -12.24
C GLN A 133 16.90 2.35 -13.01
N ASP A 134 18.12 2.08 -12.54
CA ASP A 134 19.06 1.16 -13.18
C ASP A 134 18.58 -0.31 -13.09
N ASP A 135 17.74 -0.65 -12.11
CA ASP A 135 17.24 -2.01 -11.88
C ASP A 135 15.96 -2.31 -12.66
N VAL A 136 15.23 -1.30 -13.14
CA VAL A 136 13.91 -1.45 -13.79
C VAL A 136 13.96 -2.42 -14.98
N HIS A 137 15.02 -2.36 -15.78
CA HIS A 137 15.15 -3.19 -16.97
C HIS A 137 15.34 -4.67 -16.62
N ASP A 138 16.20 -4.96 -15.64
CA ASP A 138 16.50 -6.35 -15.26
C ASP A 138 15.38 -6.96 -14.42
N ALA A 139 14.75 -6.17 -13.53
CA ALA A 139 13.53 -6.57 -12.84
C ALA A 139 12.42 -6.95 -13.83
N ARG A 140 12.20 -6.15 -14.89
CA ARG A 140 11.22 -6.47 -15.93
C ARG A 140 11.54 -7.80 -16.63
N ARG A 141 12.80 -8.02 -17.01
CA ARG A 141 13.24 -9.26 -17.67
C ARG A 141 12.98 -10.48 -16.79
N GLU A 142 13.30 -10.40 -15.50
CA GLU A 142 13.03 -11.49 -14.56
C GLU A 142 11.54 -11.76 -14.37
N LEU A 143 10.71 -10.71 -14.33
CA LEU A 143 9.26 -10.85 -14.30
C LEU A 143 8.71 -11.53 -15.58
N GLU A 144 9.25 -11.18 -16.76
CA GLU A 144 8.88 -11.82 -18.04
C GLU A 144 9.31 -13.29 -18.09
N ASN A 145 10.40 -13.67 -17.41
CA ASN A 145 10.80 -15.07 -17.26
C ASN A 145 9.92 -15.83 -16.25
N LEU A 146 9.42 -15.12 -15.23
CA LEU A 146 8.57 -15.69 -14.19
C LEU A 146 7.16 -15.99 -14.71
N GLY A 147 6.61 -15.11 -15.56
CA GLY A 147 5.27 -15.30 -16.11
C GLY A 147 4.85 -14.25 -17.14
N GLU A 148 3.56 -14.25 -17.44
CA GLU A 148 2.96 -13.38 -18.45
C GLU A 148 2.67 -11.99 -17.87
N LEU A 149 3.42 -10.98 -18.34
CA LEU A 149 3.11 -9.58 -18.09
C LEU A 149 1.97 -9.11 -19.00
N SER A 150 0.81 -8.82 -18.42
CA SER A 150 -0.31 -8.20 -19.14
C SER A 150 0.03 -6.77 -19.55
N TYR A 151 0.76 -6.05 -18.70
CA TYR A 151 1.34 -4.74 -19.00
C TYR A 151 2.48 -4.42 -18.03
N PHE A 152 3.36 -3.49 -18.41
CA PHE A 152 4.40 -2.92 -17.55
C PHE A 152 4.55 -1.43 -17.86
N LYS A 153 4.20 -0.57 -16.89
CA LYS A 153 4.21 0.89 -17.00
C LYS A 153 5.30 1.46 -16.11
N VAL A 154 5.93 2.52 -16.58
CA VAL A 154 7.02 3.20 -15.93
C VAL A 154 6.66 4.68 -15.81
N ARG A 155 6.84 5.26 -14.63
CA ARG A 155 6.60 6.69 -14.38
C ARG A 155 7.66 7.26 -13.45
N ASP A 156 8.12 8.46 -13.77
CA ASP A 156 8.96 9.22 -12.84
C ASP A 156 8.15 9.56 -11.58
N VAL A 157 8.82 9.50 -10.44
CA VAL A 157 8.25 9.89 -9.15
C VAL A 157 9.20 10.78 -8.37
N ASN A 158 8.63 11.62 -7.51
CA ASN A 158 9.39 12.22 -6.44
C ASN A 158 9.41 11.26 -5.26
N ILE A 159 10.60 10.74 -4.93
CA ILE A 159 10.74 9.79 -3.82
C ILE A 159 10.32 10.40 -2.47
N ASP A 160 10.45 11.72 -2.31
CA ASP A 160 10.07 12.41 -1.08
C ASP A 160 8.56 12.26 -0.80
N ASP A 161 7.73 12.13 -1.83
CA ASP A 161 6.29 11.88 -1.66
C ASP A 161 6.03 10.57 -0.91
N PHE A 162 6.95 9.60 -1.02
CA PHE A 162 6.87 8.28 -0.41
C PHE A 162 7.63 8.18 0.90
N VAL A 163 8.89 8.64 0.94
CA VAL A 163 9.79 8.42 2.08
C VAL A 163 9.84 9.59 3.07
N SER A 164 9.34 10.78 2.70
CA SER A 164 9.35 11.93 3.61
C SER A 164 8.33 11.74 4.72
N THR A 165 8.77 11.89 5.97
CA THR A 165 7.89 11.99 7.14
C THR A 165 7.42 13.43 7.39
N ASN A 166 7.83 14.39 6.56
CA ASN A 166 7.48 15.79 6.70
C ASN A 166 6.26 16.12 5.82
N LEU A 167 5.19 16.57 6.46
CA LEU A 167 3.97 17.04 5.81
C LEU A 167 4.10 18.47 5.22
N ASP A 168 5.27 19.09 5.35
CA ASP A 168 5.55 20.47 4.93
C ASP A 168 4.50 21.49 5.44
N LEU A 169 3.99 21.25 6.66
CA LEU A 169 3.12 22.19 7.35
C LEU A 169 3.92 23.42 7.77
N THR A 170 3.46 24.60 7.35
CA THR A 170 3.97 25.88 7.85
C THR A 170 3.73 25.97 9.36
N PRO A 171 4.46 26.83 10.10
CA PRO A 171 4.22 27.03 11.53
C PRO A 171 2.76 27.36 11.85
N GLN A 172 2.11 28.18 11.00
CA GLN A 172 0.71 28.55 11.17
C GLN A 172 -0.25 27.38 10.91
N GLU A 173 -0.05 26.61 9.85
CA GLU A 173 -0.84 25.41 9.55
C GLU A 173 -0.72 24.36 10.67
N ARG A 174 0.50 24.12 11.16
CA ARG A 174 0.78 23.19 12.26
C ARG A 174 0.11 23.64 13.56
N HIS A 175 0.20 24.92 13.90
CA HIS A 175 -0.47 25.49 15.07
C HIS A 175 -2.00 25.41 14.94
N ALA A 176 -2.55 25.74 13.76
CA ALA A 176 -3.98 25.65 13.51
C ALA A 176 -4.49 24.21 13.70
N LEU A 177 -3.84 23.23 13.06
CA LEU A 177 -4.21 21.82 13.15
C LEU A 177 -4.13 21.30 14.60
N HIS A 178 -3.04 21.61 15.31
CA HIS A 178 -2.84 21.21 16.70
C HIS A 178 -3.95 21.75 17.60
N TRP A 179 -4.22 23.06 17.55
CA TRP A 179 -5.21 23.69 18.44
C TRP A 179 -6.64 23.30 18.10
N ALA A 180 -6.97 23.13 16.81
CA ALA A 180 -8.28 22.63 16.40
C ALA A 180 -8.50 21.22 16.96
N HIS A 181 -7.53 20.31 16.78
CA HIS A 181 -7.61 18.95 17.31
C HIS A 181 -7.66 18.94 18.85
N SER A 182 -6.71 19.57 19.53
CA SER A 182 -6.61 19.53 20.99
C SER A 182 -7.77 20.21 21.72
N SER A 183 -8.49 21.12 21.05
CA SER A 183 -9.64 21.82 21.64
C SER A 183 -10.97 21.12 21.33
N GLY A 184 -10.96 19.99 20.62
CA GLY A 184 -12.16 19.22 20.30
C GLY A 184 -13.00 19.79 19.15
N TYR A 185 -12.37 20.52 18.21
CA TYR A 185 -13.06 21.05 17.03
C TYR A 185 -13.55 19.94 16.08
N TYR A 186 -12.83 18.81 16.02
CA TYR A 186 -13.15 17.66 15.17
C TYR A 186 -13.98 16.58 15.89
N GLU A 187 -14.31 16.77 17.16
CA GLU A 187 -15.09 15.78 17.95
C GLU A 187 -16.56 15.75 17.53
N VAL A 188 -17.22 14.62 17.82
CA VAL A 188 -18.66 14.44 17.61
C VAL A 188 -19.34 14.07 18.94
N PRO A 189 -20.11 14.98 19.56
CA PRO A 189 -20.39 16.37 19.14
C PRO A 189 -19.17 17.29 19.29
N ARG A 190 -19.11 18.37 18.49
CA ARG A 190 -18.02 19.37 18.56
C ARG A 190 -17.99 20.03 19.93
N GLN A 191 -16.80 20.17 20.52
CA GLN A 191 -16.62 20.82 21.82
C GLN A 191 -16.38 22.33 21.72
N VAL A 192 -15.84 22.80 20.59
CA VAL A 192 -15.59 24.21 20.30
C VAL A 192 -15.97 24.55 18.86
N HIS A 193 -16.25 25.82 18.60
CA HIS A 193 -16.46 26.35 17.26
C HIS A 193 -15.16 26.93 16.67
N LEU A 194 -15.16 27.17 15.36
CA LEU A 194 -13.98 27.68 14.65
C LEU A 194 -13.57 29.06 15.18
N GLU A 195 -14.54 29.87 15.59
CA GLU A 195 -14.35 31.19 16.20
C GLU A 195 -13.57 31.12 17.51
N ASP A 196 -13.86 30.13 18.35
CA ASP A 196 -13.19 29.94 19.64
C ASP A 196 -11.71 29.59 19.43
N VAL A 197 -11.44 28.71 18.46
CA VAL A 197 -10.08 28.35 18.08
C VAL A 197 -9.37 29.55 17.47
N ALA A 198 -10.04 30.33 16.61
CA ALA A 198 -9.46 31.50 15.94
C ALA A 198 -9.03 32.56 16.96
N ALA A 199 -9.89 32.84 17.95
CA ALA A 199 -9.58 33.74 19.05
C ALA A 199 -8.36 33.25 19.86
N LYS A 200 -8.28 31.94 20.12
CA LYS A 200 -7.17 31.33 20.89
C LYS A 200 -5.82 31.44 20.20
N VAL A 201 -5.77 31.37 18.87
CA VAL A 201 -4.53 31.44 18.08
C VAL A 201 -4.23 32.83 17.52
N GLY A 202 -5.06 33.83 17.83
CA GLY A 202 -4.86 35.22 17.38
C GLY A 202 -5.08 35.42 15.88
N LEU A 203 -5.97 34.64 15.26
CA LEU A 203 -6.29 34.73 13.84
C LEU A 203 -7.74 35.17 13.62
N SER A 204 -8.04 35.72 12.44
CA SER A 204 -9.43 35.84 12.00
C SER A 204 -10.01 34.45 11.73
N LYS A 205 -11.34 34.31 11.82
CA LYS A 205 -12.04 33.06 11.47
C LYS A 205 -11.68 32.59 10.05
N SER A 206 -11.58 33.51 9.09
CA SER A 206 -11.22 33.19 7.69
C SER A 206 -9.77 32.73 7.54
N ALA A 207 -8.83 33.37 8.24
CA ALA A 207 -7.42 32.99 8.22
C ALA A 207 -7.20 31.60 8.86
N LEU A 208 -7.91 31.30 9.96
CA LEU A 208 -7.87 29.97 10.55
C LEU A 208 -8.47 28.91 9.61
N ALA A 209 -9.63 29.20 8.98
CA ALA A 209 -10.26 28.29 8.02
C ALA A 209 -9.35 27.97 6.83
N GLU A 210 -8.62 28.96 6.32
CA GLU A 210 -7.67 28.77 5.23
C GLU A 210 -6.47 27.91 5.67
N ALA A 211 -5.89 28.21 6.84
CA ALA A 211 -4.77 27.44 7.38
C ALA A 211 -5.16 25.96 7.62
N LEU A 212 -6.34 25.70 8.18
CA LEU A 212 -6.85 24.34 8.38
C LEU A 212 -7.03 23.61 7.05
N ARG A 213 -7.69 24.22 6.06
CA ARG A 213 -7.88 23.57 4.74
C ARG A 213 -6.57 23.19 4.07
N LYS A 214 -5.55 24.05 4.14
CA LYS A 214 -4.21 23.75 3.60
C LYS A 214 -3.53 22.62 4.37
N ALA A 215 -3.61 22.65 5.71
CA ALA A 215 -3.04 21.61 6.56
C ALA A 215 -3.72 20.25 6.34
N GLU A 216 -5.05 20.22 6.33
CA GLU A 216 -5.88 19.05 6.07
C GLU A 216 -5.59 18.47 4.69
N SER A 217 -5.53 19.30 3.64
CA SER A 217 -5.18 18.85 2.29
C SER A 217 -3.81 18.17 2.25
N LYS A 218 -2.80 18.72 2.91
CA LYS A 218 -1.46 18.10 2.97
C LYS A 218 -1.47 16.76 3.70
N VAL A 219 -2.20 16.67 4.82
CA VAL A 219 -2.37 15.41 5.56
C VAL A 219 -3.09 14.36 4.73
N ILE A 220 -4.18 14.75 4.05
CA ILE A 220 -4.97 13.85 3.19
C ILE A 220 -4.12 13.39 2.01
N THR A 221 -3.43 14.30 1.30
CA THR A 221 -2.54 13.92 0.20
C THR A 221 -1.45 12.96 0.66
N LYS A 222 -0.83 13.19 1.82
CA LYS A 222 0.18 12.25 2.34
C LYS A 222 -0.43 10.90 2.67
N TRP A 223 -1.59 10.88 3.36
CA TRP A 223 -2.30 9.64 3.66
C TRP A 223 -2.67 8.90 2.38
N GLU A 224 -3.18 9.60 1.36
CA GLU A 224 -3.42 9.05 0.03
C GLU A 224 -2.13 8.51 -0.57
N SER A 225 -1.03 9.26 -0.66
CA SER A 225 0.23 8.74 -1.22
C SER A 225 0.75 7.49 -0.48
N GLU A 226 0.58 7.40 0.83
CA GLU A 226 0.94 6.23 1.64
C GLU A 226 -0.03 5.04 1.45
N HIS A 227 -1.31 5.29 1.16
CA HIS A 227 -2.38 4.29 1.16
C HIS A 227 -3.05 4.06 -0.20
N MET A 228 -2.70 4.83 -1.24
CA MET A 228 -3.24 4.78 -2.61
C MET A 228 -2.99 3.42 -3.24
N PHE A 229 -1.96 2.71 -2.75
CA PHE A 229 -1.63 1.36 -3.17
C PHE A 229 -2.22 0.29 -2.25
N LEU A 230 -2.61 0.61 -1.01
CA LEU A 230 -3.31 -0.30 -0.09
C LEU A 230 -4.80 -0.47 -0.44
N HIS A 231 -5.39 0.48 -1.19
CA HIS A 231 -6.83 0.54 -1.46
C HIS A 231 -7.23 0.57 -2.94
N GLY A 232 -6.41 0.00 -3.82
CA GLY A 232 -6.74 -0.19 -5.23
C GLY A 232 -8.10 -0.87 -5.50
N LEU A 233 -8.79 -1.42 -4.50
CA LEU A 233 -10.20 -1.86 -4.56
C LEU A 233 -11.04 -1.49 -3.31
N PHE A 234 -11.29 -0.19 -3.08
CA PHE A 234 -12.67 0.23 -2.73
C PHE A 234 -13.23 1.28 -3.70
N SER A 235 -12.57 1.53 -4.83
CA SER A 235 -13.06 2.44 -5.86
C SER A 235 -12.94 1.86 -7.27
N LYS A 236 -13.72 0.82 -7.54
CA LYS A 236 -14.86 0.87 -8.47
C LYS A 236 -15.79 -0.32 -8.23
#